data_AF-A0A380P184-F1
#
_entry.id   AF-A0A380P184-F1
#
_cell.length_a   1.000
_cell.length_b   1.000
_cell.length_c   1.000
_cell.angle_alpha   90.00
_cell.angle_beta   90.00
_cell.angle_gamma   90.00
#
_symmetry.space_group_name_H-M   'P 1'
#
loop_
_entity.id
_entity.type
_entity.pdbx_description
1 polymer ?
#
loop_
_entity_poly.entity_id
_entity_poly.type
_entity_poly.pdbx_seq_one_letter_code
_entity_poly.pdbx_strand_id
1 'polypeptide(L)'
;MLLPVLNAPETIDTTSPKWVYLGRIGQYIGEHITPEHLAIMQNAPIHAEIAQGPLNLSLNHNLPDVARGRDLEVAADTNAFAPLFTNESVDIAVYAHVHHPLLRYSTDDRLIINPGAVGEPYFNHPRLNADRRAQYAILTLDDQGMADVEFRKVTYDIPTELARARVANLPYYELYQELLESGISHTNESDYLMQFDTDGHYTAELETFLNQQRQ
;
A
#
# COMPACT_ATOMS: atom_id res chain seq x y z
N MET A 1 0.96 4.12 -7.93
CA MET A 1 1.68 5.38 -7.64
C MET A 1 3.18 5.32 -7.99
N LEU A 2 3.83 4.13 -8.06
CA LEU A 2 5.30 4.02 -8.28
C LEU A 2 5.76 3.88 -9.74
N LEU A 3 4.86 3.55 -10.66
CA LEU A 3 5.19 3.36 -12.09
C LEU A 3 5.19 4.62 -12.99
N PRO A 4 4.94 5.88 -12.55
CA PRO A 4 5.09 7.03 -13.45
C PRO A 4 6.48 7.14 -14.07
N VAL A 5 7.54 6.63 -13.42
CA VAL A 5 8.89 6.57 -14.03
C VAL A 5 8.95 5.73 -15.31
N LEU A 6 8.02 4.80 -15.53
CA LEU A 6 7.92 4.00 -16.74
C LEU A 6 6.86 4.54 -17.72
N ASN A 7 5.72 5.01 -17.21
CA ASN A 7 4.55 5.32 -18.03
C ASN A 7 4.38 6.82 -18.35
N ALA A 8 4.95 7.69 -17.51
CA ALA A 8 4.84 9.13 -17.60
C ALA A 8 6.12 9.81 -17.03
N PRO A 9 7.33 9.46 -17.52
CA PRO A 9 8.61 9.91 -16.96
C PRO A 9 8.80 11.44 -17.00
N GLU A 10 8.00 12.16 -17.77
CA GLU A 10 7.93 13.62 -17.80
C GLU A 10 7.25 14.23 -16.56
N THR A 11 6.49 13.44 -15.79
CA THR A 11 5.77 13.90 -14.59
C THR A 11 6.61 13.84 -13.32
N ILE A 12 7.82 13.25 -13.39
CA ILE A 12 8.71 13.08 -12.25
C ILE A 12 9.51 14.36 -12.00
N ASP A 13 9.36 14.92 -10.80
CA ASP A 13 10.09 16.11 -10.35
C ASP A 13 11.38 15.71 -9.61
N THR A 14 12.52 15.72 -10.30
CA THR A 14 13.82 15.36 -9.70
C THR A 14 14.37 16.40 -8.74
N THR A 15 13.71 17.56 -8.59
CA THR A 15 14.11 18.57 -7.59
C THR A 15 13.47 18.32 -6.22
N SER A 16 12.48 17.43 -6.15
CA SER A 16 11.79 17.08 -4.92
C SER A 16 12.35 15.78 -4.32
N PRO A 17 12.92 15.79 -3.09
CA PRO A 17 13.47 14.59 -2.45
C PRO A 17 12.48 13.43 -2.37
N LYS A 18 11.20 13.75 -2.15
CA LYS A 18 10.11 12.76 -2.17
C LYS A 18 9.96 12.10 -3.54
N TRP A 19 9.97 12.88 -4.61
CA TRP A 19 9.86 12.35 -5.97
C TRP A 19 11.13 11.61 -6.42
N VAL A 20 12.31 12.03 -5.96
CA VAL A 20 13.55 11.27 -6.15
C VAL A 20 13.45 9.90 -5.47
N TYR A 21 13.04 9.87 -4.20
CA TYR A 21 12.81 8.62 -3.47
C TYR A 21 11.81 7.70 -4.20
N LEU A 22 10.60 8.19 -4.49
CA LEU A 22 9.58 7.41 -5.20
C LEU A 22 10.06 6.98 -6.59
N GLY A 23 10.82 7.83 -7.26
CA GLY A 23 11.39 7.59 -8.58
C GLY A 23 12.44 6.48 -8.57
N ARG A 24 13.36 6.48 -7.60
CA ARG A 24 14.37 5.41 -7.48
C ARG A 24 13.76 4.07 -7.12
N ILE A 25 12.76 4.05 -6.23
CA ILE A 25 12.00 2.81 -5.95
C ILE A 25 11.26 2.34 -7.22
N GLY A 26 10.62 3.26 -7.95
CA GLY A 26 9.97 2.95 -9.23
C GLY A 26 10.93 2.41 -10.28
N GLN A 27 12.12 3.00 -10.42
CA GLN A 27 13.17 2.56 -11.32
C GLN A 27 13.64 1.15 -10.95
N TYR A 28 13.95 0.92 -9.67
CA TYR A 28 14.35 -0.39 -9.17
C TYR A 28 13.31 -1.46 -9.49
N ILE A 29 12.02 -1.18 -9.28
CA ILE A 29 10.93 -2.08 -9.67
C ILE A 29 10.95 -2.30 -11.18
N GLY A 30 11.05 -1.25 -11.98
CA GLY A 30 11.07 -1.32 -13.45
C GLY A 30 12.22 -2.17 -14.02
N GLU A 31 13.39 -2.12 -13.40
CA GLU A 31 14.57 -2.91 -13.79
C GLU A 31 14.44 -4.40 -13.45
N HIS A 32 13.60 -4.76 -12.48
CA HIS A 32 13.47 -6.13 -11.96
C HIS A 32 12.14 -6.82 -12.27
N ILE A 33 11.11 -6.07 -12.65
CA ILE A 33 9.79 -6.62 -12.97
C ILE A 33 9.77 -7.24 -14.37
N THR A 34 9.09 -8.37 -14.53
CA THR A 34 8.88 -8.95 -15.85
C THR A 34 7.79 -8.17 -16.60
N PRO A 35 7.81 -8.14 -17.95
CA PRO A 35 6.73 -7.53 -18.72
C PRO A 35 5.35 -8.10 -18.40
N GLU A 36 5.28 -9.40 -18.10
CA GLU A 36 4.05 -10.08 -17.68
C GLU A 36 3.51 -9.52 -16.34
N HIS A 37 4.34 -9.44 -15.30
CA HIS A 37 3.92 -8.92 -14.01
C HIS A 37 3.61 -7.41 -14.07
N LEU A 38 4.34 -6.66 -14.90
CA LEU A 38 4.04 -5.25 -15.15
C LEU A 38 2.66 -5.07 -15.78
N ALA A 39 2.33 -5.89 -16.77
CA ALA A 39 1.00 -5.88 -17.39
C ALA A 39 -0.09 -6.24 -16.39
N ILE A 40 0.14 -7.20 -15.48
CA ILE A 40 -0.81 -7.50 -14.39
C ILE A 40 -1.02 -6.26 -13.51
N MET A 41 0.05 -5.59 -13.08
CA MET A 41 -0.05 -4.41 -12.22
C MET A 41 -0.76 -3.23 -12.90
N GLN A 42 -0.49 -3.00 -14.19
CA GLN A 42 -1.11 -1.91 -14.96
C GLN A 42 -2.60 -2.14 -15.23
N ASN A 43 -3.01 -3.40 -15.38
CA ASN A 43 -4.40 -3.77 -15.66
C ASN A 43 -5.21 -4.13 -14.40
N ALA A 44 -4.57 -4.20 -13.24
CA ALA A 44 -5.25 -4.46 -11.98
C ALA A 44 -6.23 -3.31 -11.69
N PRO A 45 -7.53 -3.61 -11.49
CA PRO A 45 -8.50 -2.57 -11.20
C PRO A 45 -8.29 -2.06 -9.76
N ILE A 46 -8.55 -0.77 -9.54
CA ILE A 46 -8.52 -0.18 -8.19
C ILE A 46 -9.76 -0.55 -7.35
N HIS A 47 -10.80 -1.05 -8.01
CA HIS A 47 -12.07 -1.50 -7.45
C HIS A 47 -12.58 -2.75 -8.21
N ALA A 48 -13.10 -3.73 -7.49
CA ALA A 48 -13.79 -4.88 -8.06
C ALA A 48 -14.99 -5.28 -7.20
N GLU A 49 -16.02 -5.88 -7.81
CA GLU A 49 -17.13 -6.49 -7.08
C GLU A 49 -17.12 -8.00 -7.30
N ILE A 50 -17.37 -8.75 -6.23
CA ILE A 50 -17.51 -10.21 -6.28
C ILE A 50 -18.80 -10.63 -5.58
N ALA A 51 -19.39 -11.74 -6.01
CA ALA A 51 -20.51 -12.37 -5.33
C ALA A 51 -20.08 -13.75 -4.83
N GLN A 52 -20.40 -14.07 -3.58
CA GLN A 52 -20.09 -15.37 -2.98
C GLN A 52 -21.22 -15.77 -2.03
N GLY A 53 -21.84 -16.91 -2.31
CA GLY A 53 -23.07 -17.31 -1.61
C GLY A 53 -24.17 -16.26 -1.82
N PRO A 54 -24.88 -15.84 -0.76
CA PRO A 54 -25.93 -14.82 -0.86
C PRO A 54 -25.41 -13.36 -0.79
N LEU A 55 -24.10 -13.13 -0.67
CA LEU A 55 -23.54 -11.80 -0.40
C LEU A 55 -22.74 -11.24 -1.58
N ASN A 56 -22.86 -9.93 -1.80
CA ASN A 56 -22.02 -9.17 -2.71
C ASN A 56 -21.01 -8.33 -1.95
N LEU A 57 -19.78 -8.31 -2.44
CA LEU A 57 -18.66 -7.63 -1.83
C LEU A 57 -18.08 -6.60 -2.80
N SER A 58 -17.82 -5.39 -2.31
CA SER A 58 -16.99 -4.41 -3.00
C SER A 58 -15.57 -4.45 -2.43
N LEU A 59 -14.58 -4.61 -3.31
CA LEU A 59 -13.16 -4.69 -3.00
C LEU A 59 -12.48 -3.41 -3.48
N ASN A 60 -11.88 -2.65 -2.58
CA ASN A 60 -11.31 -1.33 -2.87
C ASN A 60 -9.88 -1.23 -2.32
N HIS A 61 -8.97 -0.52 -2.99
CA HIS A 61 -7.73 -0.13 -2.31
C HIS A 61 -8.00 0.97 -1.27
N ASN A 62 -8.66 2.05 -1.69
CA ASN A 62 -9.16 3.11 -0.81
C ASN A 62 -10.63 3.41 -1.18
N LEU A 63 -10.91 4.49 -1.92
CA LEU A 63 -12.23 4.72 -2.51
C LEU A 63 -12.34 4.02 -3.88
N PRO A 64 -13.56 3.74 -4.39
CA PRO A 64 -13.74 2.98 -5.63
C PRO A 64 -13.10 3.61 -6.87
N ASP A 65 -13.01 4.94 -6.89
CA ASP A 65 -12.47 5.75 -7.98
C ASP A 65 -11.09 6.36 -7.66
N VAL A 66 -10.65 6.28 -6.40
CA VAL A 66 -9.39 6.90 -5.94
C VAL A 66 -8.64 5.98 -4.97
N ALA A 67 -7.55 5.37 -5.45
CA ALA A 67 -6.67 4.49 -4.67
C ALA A 67 -5.64 5.23 -3.78
N ARG A 68 -5.95 6.45 -3.35
CA ARG A 68 -5.09 7.31 -2.49
C ARG A 68 -5.96 8.19 -1.63
N GLY A 69 -5.38 8.80 -0.60
CA GLY A 69 -6.07 9.83 0.19
C GLY A 69 -6.04 9.52 1.68
N ARG A 70 -6.84 10.24 2.44
CA ARG A 70 -6.94 10.06 3.91
C ARG A 70 -8.39 9.92 4.37
N ASP A 71 -9.30 9.76 3.41
CA ASP A 71 -10.74 9.79 3.59
C ASP A 71 -11.25 8.66 4.50
N LEU A 72 -10.58 7.50 4.45
CA LEU A 72 -10.96 6.27 5.16
C LEU A 72 -10.03 5.92 6.33
N GLU A 73 -9.38 6.93 6.92
CA GLU A 73 -8.61 6.75 8.16
C GLU A 73 -9.47 6.16 9.28
N VAL A 74 -8.83 5.48 10.23
CA VAL A 74 -9.53 4.80 11.34
C VAL A 74 -10.41 5.74 12.18
N ALA A 75 -10.07 7.02 12.24
CA ALA A 75 -10.82 8.05 12.97
C ALA A 75 -11.91 8.75 12.12
N ALA A 76 -12.02 8.41 10.83
CA ALA A 76 -13.01 9.01 9.96
C ALA A 76 -14.45 8.67 10.41
N ASP A 77 -15.35 9.64 10.23
CA ASP A 77 -16.77 9.48 10.46
C ASP A 77 -17.33 8.34 9.62
N THR A 78 -18.32 7.61 10.13
CA THR A 78 -18.92 6.47 9.42
C THR A 78 -19.42 6.84 8.02
N ASN A 79 -19.91 8.07 7.84
CA ASN A 79 -20.39 8.57 6.54
C ASN A 79 -19.30 8.62 5.46
N ALA A 80 -18.02 8.76 5.84
CA ALA A 80 -16.92 8.77 4.88
C ALA A 80 -16.78 7.44 4.12
N PHE A 81 -17.28 6.34 4.70
CA PHE A 81 -17.24 5.00 4.13
C PHE A 81 -18.41 4.69 3.19
N ALA A 82 -19.45 5.55 3.14
CA ALA A 82 -20.61 5.33 2.28
C ALA A 82 -20.24 5.06 0.80
N PRO A 83 -19.24 5.74 0.20
CA PRO A 83 -18.85 5.46 -1.19
C PRO A 83 -18.31 4.05 -1.43
N LEU A 84 -17.86 3.32 -0.40
CA LEU A 84 -17.42 1.93 -0.55
C LEU A 84 -18.56 0.99 -0.97
N PHE A 85 -19.80 1.42 -0.76
CA PHE A 85 -21.00 0.71 -1.18
C PHE A 85 -21.48 1.31 -2.51
N THR A 86 -20.85 0.86 -3.59
CA THR A 86 -21.03 1.36 -4.96
C THR A 86 -22.47 1.24 -5.48
N ASN A 87 -23.26 0.35 -4.91
CA ASN A 87 -24.67 0.17 -5.20
C ASN A 87 -25.41 -0.48 -4.01
N GLU A 88 -26.74 -0.55 -4.09
CA GLU A 88 -27.62 -1.09 -3.03
C GLU A 88 -27.46 -2.59 -2.79
N SER A 89 -26.86 -3.34 -3.74
CA SER A 89 -26.67 -4.79 -3.60
C SER A 89 -25.40 -5.18 -2.86
N VAL A 90 -24.47 -4.24 -2.62
CA VAL A 90 -23.23 -4.51 -1.86
C VAL A 90 -23.56 -4.64 -0.38
N ASP A 91 -23.21 -5.79 0.20
CA ASP A 91 -23.43 -6.13 1.60
C ASP A 91 -22.17 -5.92 2.46
N ILE A 92 -20.99 -6.14 1.88
CA ILE A 92 -19.69 -6.02 2.57
C ILE A 92 -18.72 -5.20 1.70
N ALA A 93 -18.14 -4.16 2.29
CA ALA A 93 -17.01 -3.44 1.73
C ALA A 93 -15.70 -3.93 2.35
N VAL A 94 -14.76 -4.36 1.51
CA VAL A 94 -13.36 -4.62 1.91
C VAL A 94 -12.49 -3.51 1.33
N TYR A 95 -11.74 -2.82 2.18
CA TYR A 95 -10.81 -1.76 1.75
C TYR A 95 -9.40 -1.95 2.35
N ALA A 96 -8.41 -1.20 1.87
CA ALA A 96 -7.01 -1.31 2.28
C ALA A 96 -6.43 0.08 2.65
N HIS A 97 -5.25 0.43 2.11
CA HIS A 97 -4.59 1.74 2.17
C HIS A 97 -4.09 2.23 3.55
N VAL A 98 -4.90 2.15 4.60
CA VAL A 98 -4.58 2.75 5.92
C VAL A 98 -3.83 1.82 6.86
N HIS A 99 -3.60 0.57 6.44
CA HIS A 99 -2.74 -0.42 7.11
C HIS A 99 -3.16 -0.78 8.55
N HIS A 100 -4.44 -0.59 8.88
CA HIS A 100 -5.02 -0.95 10.17
C HIS A 100 -6.06 -2.06 9.99
N PRO A 101 -6.00 -3.16 10.77
CA PRO A 101 -7.08 -4.12 10.83
C PRO A 101 -8.35 -3.44 11.36
N LEU A 102 -9.46 -3.55 10.65
CA LEU A 102 -10.70 -2.89 11.00
C LEU A 102 -11.90 -3.77 10.67
N LEU A 103 -12.85 -3.81 11.60
CA LEU A 103 -14.22 -4.23 11.35
C LEU A 103 -15.11 -3.15 11.93
N ARG A 104 -15.94 -2.52 11.09
CA ARG A 104 -16.98 -1.58 11.51
C ARG A 104 -18.20 -1.71 10.62
N TYR A 105 -19.23 -0.95 10.95
CA TYR A 105 -20.48 -0.90 10.20
C TYR A 105 -20.64 0.46 9.52
N SER A 106 -21.31 0.45 8.36
CA SER A 106 -21.86 1.63 7.72
C SER A 106 -23.02 2.21 8.53
N THR A 107 -23.60 3.31 8.06
CA THR A 107 -24.79 3.91 8.68
C THR A 107 -26.07 3.09 8.50
N ASP A 108 -26.08 2.16 7.55
CA ASP A 108 -27.19 1.26 7.23
C ASP A 108 -26.88 -0.21 7.52
N ASP A 109 -25.99 -0.47 8.49
CA ASP A 109 -25.69 -1.79 9.06
C ASP A 109 -24.99 -2.79 8.11
N ARG A 110 -24.31 -2.27 7.09
CA ARG A 110 -23.45 -3.06 6.18
C ARG A 110 -22.01 -3.12 6.68
N LEU A 111 -21.31 -4.21 6.36
CA LEU A 111 -19.99 -4.48 6.92
C LEU A 111 -18.87 -3.73 6.19
N ILE A 112 -17.91 -3.21 6.94
CA ILE A 112 -16.69 -2.58 6.44
C ILE A 112 -15.50 -3.30 7.08
N ILE A 113 -14.64 -3.88 6.24
CA ILE A 113 -13.48 -4.67 6.67
C ILE A 113 -12.21 -4.09 6.06
N ASN A 114 -11.15 -3.97 6.87
CA ASN A 114 -9.79 -3.73 6.40
C ASN A 114 -8.86 -4.81 6.96
N PRO A 115 -8.12 -5.56 6.13
CA PRO A 115 -7.28 -6.66 6.62
C PRO A 115 -6.02 -6.19 7.36
N GLY A 116 -5.71 -4.89 7.35
CA GLY A 116 -4.41 -4.36 7.77
C GLY A 116 -3.40 -4.43 6.63
N ALA A 117 -2.12 -4.56 6.97
CA ALA A 117 -1.05 -4.66 5.98
C ALA A 117 -0.07 -5.79 6.27
N VAL A 118 0.30 -6.52 5.22
CA VAL A 118 1.29 -7.60 5.28
C VAL A 118 2.70 -7.03 5.45
N GLY A 119 3.11 -6.09 4.59
CA GLY A 119 4.48 -5.57 4.57
C GLY A 119 4.73 -4.34 5.45
N GLU A 120 3.70 -3.55 5.73
CA GLU A 120 3.84 -2.28 6.48
C GLU A 120 2.70 -2.09 7.49
N PRO A 121 2.55 -3.00 8.48
CA PRO A 121 1.52 -2.86 9.52
C PRO A 121 1.67 -1.54 10.26
N TYR A 122 0.59 -0.81 10.53
CA TYR A 122 0.68 0.53 11.10
C TYR A 122 -0.29 0.75 12.27
N PHE A 123 0.20 1.45 13.30
CA PHE A 123 -0.62 2.00 14.38
C PHE A 123 -0.07 3.36 14.81
N ASN A 124 -0.93 4.37 14.96
CA ASN A 124 -0.55 5.64 15.59
C ASN A 124 -0.13 5.45 17.07
N HIS A 125 -0.71 4.46 17.76
CA HIS A 125 -0.45 4.23 19.18
C HIS A 125 0.89 3.49 19.38
N PRO A 126 1.91 4.08 20.04
CA PRO A 126 3.27 3.55 20.05
C PRO A 126 3.39 2.10 20.54
N ARG A 127 2.68 1.73 21.61
CA ARG A 127 2.73 0.35 22.13
C ARG A 127 2.09 -0.68 21.21
N LEU A 128 1.11 -0.28 20.39
CA LEU A 128 0.51 -1.18 19.39
C LEU A 128 1.41 -1.24 18.15
N ASN A 129 2.06 -0.12 17.81
CA ASN A 129 3.05 -0.09 16.74
C ASN A 129 4.32 -0.89 17.06
N ALA A 130 4.57 -1.27 18.31
CA ALA A 130 5.68 -2.18 18.62
C ALA A 130 5.47 -3.61 18.07
N ASP A 131 4.22 -4.01 17.76
CA ASP A 131 3.93 -5.31 17.15
C ASP A 131 4.07 -5.21 15.62
N ARG A 132 5.17 -5.76 15.08
CA ARG A 132 5.56 -5.71 13.65
C ARG A 132 5.15 -6.93 12.83
N ARG A 133 4.34 -7.83 13.39
CA ARG A 133 3.85 -8.99 12.64
C ARG A 133 3.00 -8.55 11.45
N ALA A 134 3.17 -9.26 10.33
CA ALA A 134 2.37 -9.08 9.12
C ALA A 134 0.88 -9.32 9.43
N GLN A 135 -0.01 -8.52 8.84
CA GLN A 135 -1.44 -8.55 9.12
C GLN A 135 -2.23 -8.92 7.88
N TYR A 136 -3.26 -9.74 8.08
CA TYR A 136 -4.26 -10.05 7.07
C TYR A 136 -5.56 -10.51 7.74
N ALA A 137 -6.63 -10.62 6.95
CA ALA A 137 -7.89 -11.20 7.40
C ALA A 137 -8.28 -12.42 6.55
N ILE A 138 -8.96 -13.38 7.16
CA ILE A 138 -9.65 -14.47 6.48
C ILE A 138 -11.15 -14.23 6.63
N LEU A 139 -11.85 -14.08 5.52
CA LEU A 139 -13.30 -13.96 5.46
C LEU A 139 -13.87 -15.30 4.97
N THR A 140 -14.68 -15.95 5.80
CA THR A 140 -15.31 -17.23 5.46
C THR A 140 -16.76 -16.97 5.06
N LEU A 141 -17.09 -17.29 3.80
CA LEU A 141 -18.41 -17.13 3.22
C LEU A 141 -18.96 -18.50 2.80
N ASP A 142 -20.23 -18.76 3.11
CA ASP A 142 -20.94 -19.98 2.76
C ASP A 142 -22.34 -19.69 2.22
N ASP A 143 -23.14 -20.73 1.99
CA ASP A 143 -24.49 -20.60 1.43
C ASP A 143 -25.47 -19.87 2.37
N GLN A 144 -25.15 -19.70 3.66
CA GLN A 144 -25.97 -18.93 4.62
C GLN A 144 -25.54 -17.46 4.70
N GLY A 145 -24.29 -17.13 4.35
CA GLY A 145 -23.76 -15.77 4.36
C GLY A 145 -22.32 -15.71 4.85
N MET A 146 -22.02 -14.74 5.74
CA MET A 146 -20.69 -14.61 6.35
C MET A 146 -20.62 -15.45 7.62
N ALA A 147 -19.92 -16.58 7.53
CA ALA A 147 -19.76 -17.51 8.65
C ALA A 147 -18.72 -17.02 9.66
N ASP A 148 -17.63 -16.39 9.20
CA ASP A 148 -16.54 -15.94 10.08
C ASP A 148 -15.68 -14.83 9.46
N VAL A 149 -15.03 -14.05 10.32
CA VAL A 149 -13.99 -13.08 9.96
C VAL A 149 -12.86 -13.12 11.00
N GLU A 150 -11.68 -13.59 10.57
CA GLU A 150 -10.52 -13.71 11.43
C GLU A 150 -9.42 -12.72 11.05
N PHE A 151 -9.04 -11.84 11.97
CA PHE A 151 -7.82 -11.04 11.83
C PHE A 151 -6.62 -11.79 12.37
N ARG A 152 -5.60 -11.99 11.54
CA ARG A 152 -4.41 -12.76 11.87
C ARG A 152 -3.16 -11.92 11.80
N LYS A 153 -2.23 -12.25 12.69
CA LYS A 153 -0.87 -11.69 12.75
C LYS A 153 0.16 -12.80 12.64
N VAL A 154 1.11 -12.65 11.72
CA VAL A 154 2.15 -13.65 11.46
C VAL A 154 3.52 -13.03 11.63
N THR A 155 4.34 -13.67 12.47
CA THR A 155 5.74 -13.30 12.64
C THR A 155 6.53 -13.70 11.41
N TYR A 156 7.44 -12.83 10.99
CA TYR A 156 8.46 -13.10 9.99
C TYR A 156 9.82 -12.63 10.52
N ASP A 157 10.90 -13.11 9.90
CA ASP A 157 12.25 -12.82 10.31
C ASP A 157 12.76 -11.53 9.64
N ILE A 158 12.71 -10.42 10.39
CA ILE A 158 13.16 -9.10 9.92
C ILE A 158 14.64 -9.12 9.50
N PRO A 159 15.59 -9.68 10.27
CA PRO A 159 16.99 -9.75 9.84
C PRO A 159 17.20 -10.46 8.49
N THR A 160 16.44 -11.52 8.23
CA THR A 160 16.49 -12.25 6.95
C THR A 160 15.97 -11.40 5.80
N GLU A 161 14.88 -10.65 6.01
CA GLU A 161 14.37 -9.72 5.00
C GLU A 161 15.36 -8.59 4.71
N LEU A 162 15.98 -8.02 5.75
CA LEU A 162 17.02 -7.01 5.58
C LEU A 162 18.26 -7.55 4.85
N ALA A 163 18.68 -8.78 5.15
CA ALA A 163 19.76 -9.43 4.42
C ALA A 163 19.41 -9.59 2.92
N ARG A 164 18.16 -9.93 2.60
CA ARG A 164 17.67 -10.00 1.22
C ARG A 164 17.69 -8.63 0.55
N ALA A 165 17.13 -7.59 1.18
CA ALA A 165 17.13 -6.23 0.66
C ALA A 165 18.54 -5.69 0.38
N ARG A 166 19.51 -6.04 1.23
CA ARG A 166 20.92 -5.68 1.03
C ARG A 166 21.53 -6.39 -0.18
N VAL A 167 21.31 -7.69 -0.34
CA VAL A 167 21.79 -8.46 -1.51
C VAL A 167 21.15 -7.94 -2.80
N ALA A 168 19.90 -7.52 -2.72
CA ALA A 168 19.14 -6.91 -3.80
C ALA A 168 19.63 -5.49 -4.17
N ASN A 169 20.50 -4.85 -3.36
CA ASN A 169 20.85 -3.45 -3.49
C ASN A 169 19.63 -2.53 -3.56
N LEU A 170 18.64 -2.76 -2.68
CA LEU A 170 17.44 -1.92 -2.61
C LEU A 170 17.82 -0.45 -2.37
N PRO A 171 17.38 0.50 -3.21
CA PRO A 171 17.59 1.92 -2.96
C PRO A 171 16.99 2.34 -1.62
N TYR A 172 17.69 3.25 -0.92
CA TYR A 172 17.30 3.70 0.42
C TYR A 172 17.12 2.54 1.42
N TYR A 173 18.03 1.56 1.37
CA TYR A 173 18.04 0.41 2.27
C TYR A 173 17.89 0.81 3.74
N GLU A 174 18.55 1.90 4.17
CA GLU A 174 18.49 2.40 5.54
C GLU A 174 17.09 2.85 5.96
N LEU A 175 16.33 3.49 5.06
CA LEU A 175 14.92 3.85 5.30
C LEU A 175 14.05 2.59 5.40
N TYR A 176 14.30 1.60 4.54
CA TYR A 176 13.59 0.32 4.61
C TYR A 176 13.89 -0.41 5.92
N GLN A 177 15.13 -0.38 6.38
CA GLN A 177 15.53 -0.94 7.66
C GLN A 177 14.79 -0.26 8.82
N GLU A 178 14.82 1.07 8.88
CA GLU A 178 14.12 1.81 9.92
C GLU A 178 12.63 1.51 9.92
N LEU A 179 12.00 1.43 8.74
CA LEU A 179 10.60 1.08 8.61
C LEU A 179 10.28 -0.28 9.24
N LEU A 180 11.06 -1.32 8.93
CA LEU A 180 10.81 -2.67 9.44
C LEU A 180 11.07 -2.78 10.96
N GLU A 181 12.10 -2.09 11.46
CA GLU A 181 12.52 -2.16 12.87
C GLU A 181 11.65 -1.29 13.79
N SER A 182 11.24 -0.11 13.34
CA SER A 182 10.49 0.87 14.15
C SER A 182 9.00 0.94 13.81
N GLY A 183 8.62 0.54 12.59
CA GLY A 183 7.26 0.75 12.08
C GLY A 183 6.94 2.19 11.69
N ILE A 184 7.95 3.05 11.50
CA ILE A 184 7.80 4.46 11.17
C ILE A 184 8.22 4.68 9.72
N SER A 185 7.37 5.37 8.96
CA SER A 185 7.60 5.68 7.55
C SER A 185 7.92 7.16 7.38
N HIS A 186 9.14 7.48 6.94
CA HIS A 186 9.58 8.85 6.67
C HIS A 186 9.45 9.24 5.19
N THR A 187 8.73 8.45 4.40
CA THR A 187 8.60 8.62 2.94
C THR A 187 7.91 9.93 2.51
N ASN A 188 7.29 10.65 3.45
CA ASN A 188 6.67 11.95 3.23
C ASN A 188 7.47 13.13 3.83
N GLU A 189 8.64 12.87 4.41
CA GLU A 189 9.46 13.87 5.11
C GLU A 189 10.69 14.25 4.26
N SER A 190 10.54 15.25 3.38
CA SER A 190 11.61 15.64 2.44
C SER A 190 12.95 15.96 3.13
N ASP A 191 12.92 16.66 4.26
CA ASP A 191 14.13 17.00 5.02
C ASP A 191 14.85 15.75 5.57
N TYR A 192 14.09 14.69 5.86
CA TYR A 192 14.65 13.41 6.28
C TYR A 192 15.25 12.66 5.08
N LEU A 193 14.51 12.60 3.97
CA LEU A 193 14.96 11.94 2.74
C LEU A 193 16.28 12.52 2.19
N MET A 194 16.48 13.83 2.29
CA MET A 194 17.71 14.50 1.84
C MET A 194 18.99 13.97 2.51
N GLN A 195 18.89 13.41 3.71
CA GLN A 195 20.04 12.87 4.44
C GLN A 195 20.62 11.62 3.77
N PHE A 196 19.84 10.97 2.90
CA PHE A 196 20.23 9.76 2.18
C PHE A 196 20.71 10.03 0.74
N ASP A 197 20.61 11.28 0.26
CA ASP A 197 21.06 11.69 -1.09
C ASP A 197 21.94 12.95 -1.05
N THR A 198 22.83 13.08 -0.06
CA THR A 198 23.59 14.32 0.19
C THR A 198 24.56 14.70 -0.93
N ASP A 199 25.05 13.73 -1.70
CA ASP A 199 25.92 13.90 -2.86
C ASP A 199 25.14 13.89 -4.20
N GLY A 200 23.82 13.71 -4.16
CA GLY A 200 22.94 13.69 -5.32
C GLY A 200 23.05 12.43 -6.18
N HIS A 201 23.64 11.33 -5.67
CA HIS A 201 23.79 10.10 -6.44
C HIS A 201 22.45 9.50 -6.88
N TYR A 202 21.44 9.46 -6.00
CA TYR A 202 20.10 8.96 -6.36
C TYR A 202 19.43 9.87 -7.38
N THR A 203 19.56 11.18 -7.23
CA THR A 203 19.05 12.13 -8.22
C THR A 203 19.68 11.89 -9.60
N ALA A 204 21.01 11.76 -9.68
CA ALA A 204 21.73 11.55 -10.93
C ALA A 204 21.40 10.20 -11.61
N GLU A 205 21.28 9.13 -10.81
CA GLU A 205 20.86 7.80 -11.31
C GLU A 205 19.44 7.84 -11.89
N LEU A 206 18.51 8.50 -11.19
CA LEU A 206 17.13 8.65 -11.64
C LEU A 206 17.06 9.46 -12.94
N GLU A 207 17.76 10.59 -13.02
CA GLU A 207 17.80 11.41 -14.24
C GLU A 207 18.34 10.65 -15.44
N THR A 208 19.40 9.85 -15.23
CA THR A 208 19.97 8.98 -16.27
C THR A 208 18.92 7.99 -16.77
N PHE A 209 18.22 7.33 -15.85
CA PHE A 209 17.15 6.39 -16.19
C PHE A 209 15.98 7.07 -16.95
N LEU A 210 15.48 8.20 -16.45
CA LEU A 210 14.37 8.94 -17.08
C LEU A 210 14.74 9.40 -18.50
N ASN A 211 15.99 9.79 -18.74
CA ASN A 211 16.46 10.15 -20.08
C ASN A 211 16.51 8.97 -21.04
N GLN A 212 16.75 7.75 -20.54
CA GLN A 212 16.69 6.52 -21.36
C GLN A 212 15.24 6.16 -21.72
N GLN A 213 14.28 6.35 -20.83
CA GLN A 213 12.86 6.06 -21.10
C GLN A 213 12.21 7.01 -22.10
N ARG A 214 12.83 8.18 -22.37
CA ARG A 214 12.33 9.18 -23.31
C ARG A 214 12.82 8.98 -24.75
N GLN A 215 13.79 8.09 -24.98
CA GLN A 215 14.36 7.78 -26.30
C GLN A 215 13.58 6.65 -26.96
#